data_AF-A0A920ET63-F1
#
_entry.id   AF-A0A920ET63-F1
#
_cell.length_a   1.000
_cell.length_b   1.000
_cell.length_c   1.000
_cell.angle_alpha   90.00
_cell.angle_beta   90.00
_cell.angle_gamma   90.00
#
_symmetry.space_group_name_H-M   'P 1'
#
loop_
_entity.id
_entity.type
_entity.pdbx_description
1 polymer ?
#
loop_
_entity_poly.entity_id
_entity_poly.type
_entity_poly.pdbx_seq_one_letter_code
_entity_poly.pdbx_strand_id
1 'polypeptide(L)'
;MKLRHYLLLGLAGSLVIVVALGAFVLARTSHFARPSGLAGAYLAAQFALSSNDLVQAGDYLELALATDPDDKDLLQNAMRARLVGGQVPQAVEIARNLITQTPKNQQAGLLLAINSFEAGRYARAGRYLDRMNKGPMARLLEPNIRLWMAVARTRDDDVQATISQLRRAAAFTPISMLQVARALELAGDLAGADEAYETGARAGGAGYFFFVNAYGAYLERKGDTLGARKLYEDYHDTHLTHPHILAGLSRLETGAPAPELSRAVNAQMAYAFSRGRSDGAEKPP
;
A
#
# COMPACT_ATOMS: atom_id res chain seq x y z
N MET A 1 13.03 7.85 -79.33
CA MET A 1 12.49 8.89 -78.43
C MET A 1 11.27 8.47 -77.58
N LYS A 2 10.81 7.20 -77.57
CA LYS A 2 9.55 6.82 -76.88
C LYS A 2 9.70 6.18 -75.48
N LEU A 3 10.88 5.75 -75.04
CA LEU A 3 11.03 5.00 -73.77
C LEU A 3 11.17 5.88 -72.52
N ARG A 4 11.67 7.12 -72.66
CA ARG A 4 11.86 8.04 -71.52
C ARG A 4 10.57 8.71 -71.03
N HIS A 5 9.51 8.73 -71.85
CA HIS A 5 8.21 9.33 -71.48
C HIS A 5 7.34 8.40 -70.61
N TYR A 6 7.46 7.08 -70.75
CA TYR A 6 6.68 6.13 -69.93
C TYR A 6 7.22 5.94 -68.51
N LEU A 7 8.54 6.14 -68.31
CA LEU A 7 9.16 6.06 -66.98
C LEU A 7 8.79 7.25 -66.06
N LEU A 8 8.52 8.44 -66.63
CA LEU A 8 8.08 9.61 -65.85
C LEU A 8 6.60 9.55 -65.45
N LEU A 9 5.75 8.92 -66.27
CA LEU A 9 4.32 8.71 -65.96
C LEU A 9 4.11 7.64 -64.87
N GLY A 10 4.96 6.61 -64.81
CA GLY A 10 4.89 5.59 -63.75
C GLY A 10 5.27 6.12 -62.36
N LEU A 11 6.18 7.09 -62.29
CA LEU A 11 6.67 7.67 -61.04
C LEU A 11 5.72 8.72 -60.46
N ALA A 12 4.97 9.43 -61.34
CA ALA A 12 3.89 10.32 -60.92
C ALA A 12 2.66 9.55 -60.38
N GLY A 13 2.36 8.37 -60.94
CA GLY A 13 1.25 7.52 -60.47
C GLY A 13 1.49 6.89 -59.10
N SER A 14 2.73 6.48 -58.78
CA SER A 14 3.05 5.90 -57.47
C SER A 14 3.08 6.95 -56.36
N LEU A 15 3.48 8.19 -56.65
CA LEU A 15 3.50 9.28 -55.67
C LEU A 15 2.08 9.69 -55.23
N VAL A 16 1.10 9.67 -56.14
CA VAL A 16 -0.31 9.98 -55.81
C VAL A 16 -0.94 8.89 -54.94
N ILE A 17 -0.60 7.62 -55.16
CA ILE A 17 -1.11 6.51 -54.34
C ILE A 17 -0.49 6.50 -52.94
N VAL A 18 0.80 6.83 -52.79
CA VAL A 18 1.46 6.91 -51.49
C VAL A 18 0.98 8.12 -50.68
N VAL A 19 0.70 9.26 -51.33
CA VAL A 19 0.12 10.45 -50.67
C VAL A 19 -1.35 10.23 -50.32
N ALA A 20 -2.14 9.55 -51.16
CA ALA A 20 -3.52 9.22 -50.86
C ALA A 20 -3.65 8.18 -49.73
N LEU A 21 -2.75 7.18 -49.67
CA LEU A 21 -2.72 6.20 -48.58
C LEU A 21 -2.17 6.81 -47.28
N GLY A 22 -1.16 7.69 -47.37
CA GLY A 22 -0.65 8.46 -46.23
C GLY A 22 -1.72 9.39 -45.64
N ALA A 23 -2.46 10.11 -46.49
CA ALA A 23 -3.58 10.94 -46.06
C ALA A 23 -4.76 10.12 -45.52
N PHE A 24 -5.04 8.94 -46.08
CA PHE A 24 -6.07 8.02 -45.56
C PHE A 24 -5.69 7.44 -44.19
N VAL A 25 -4.42 7.11 -43.97
CA VAL A 25 -3.92 6.61 -42.67
C VAL A 25 -3.86 7.76 -41.65
N LEU A 26 -3.38 8.95 -42.01
CA LEU A 26 -3.36 10.13 -41.12
C LEU A 26 -4.76 10.72 -40.82
N ALA A 27 -5.70 10.63 -41.75
CA ALA A 27 -7.10 11.01 -41.52
C ALA A 27 -7.86 9.98 -40.66
N ARG A 28 -7.41 8.72 -40.62
CA ARG A 28 -7.98 7.66 -39.77
C ARG A 28 -7.34 7.56 -38.38
N THR A 29 -6.15 8.11 -38.17
CA THR A 29 -5.46 8.05 -36.86
C THR A 29 -5.76 9.24 -35.95
N SER A 30 -6.63 10.17 -36.36
CA SER A 30 -7.02 11.34 -35.56
C SER A 30 -8.30 11.12 -34.72
N HIS A 31 -8.71 9.86 -34.53
CA HIS A 31 -9.79 9.48 -33.60
C HIS A 31 -9.41 8.21 -32.82
N PHE A 32 -8.32 8.24 -32.05
CA PHE A 32 -8.44 7.64 -30.72
C PHE A 32 -9.44 8.53 -30.00
N ALA A 33 -10.71 8.15 -30.11
CA ALA A 33 -11.83 8.85 -29.54
C ALA A 33 -11.48 9.18 -28.09
N ARG A 34 -11.33 10.46 -27.80
CA ARG A 34 -11.55 10.98 -26.45
C ARG A 34 -12.86 10.32 -26.01
N PRO A 35 -12.88 9.50 -24.94
CA PRO A 35 -14.07 8.73 -24.64
C PRO A 35 -15.20 9.72 -24.35
N SER A 36 -16.07 9.97 -25.34
CA SER A 36 -17.07 11.05 -25.25
C SER A 36 -18.34 10.55 -24.56
N GLY A 37 -18.16 9.69 -23.55
CA GLY A 37 -19.24 9.14 -22.74
C GLY A 37 -18.73 8.13 -21.70
N LEU A 38 -19.54 7.94 -20.66
CA LEU A 38 -19.28 7.08 -19.49
C LEU A 38 -18.76 5.69 -19.86
N ALA A 39 -19.38 5.02 -20.84
CA ALA A 39 -19.00 3.66 -21.24
C ALA A 39 -17.58 3.58 -21.82
N GLY A 40 -17.17 4.57 -22.63
CA GLY A 40 -15.83 4.58 -23.20
C GLY A 40 -14.76 4.84 -22.14
N ALA A 41 -15.02 5.78 -21.23
CA ALA A 41 -14.12 6.08 -20.11
C ALA A 41 -13.99 4.86 -19.19
N TYR A 42 -15.12 4.21 -18.87
CA TYR A 42 -15.11 3.00 -18.05
C TYR A 42 -14.35 1.84 -18.70
N LEU A 43 -14.54 1.58 -20.00
CA LEU A 43 -13.80 0.51 -20.69
C LEU A 43 -12.29 0.80 -20.76
N ALA A 44 -11.91 2.06 -21.00
CA ALA A 44 -10.52 2.48 -20.95
C ALA A 44 -9.92 2.29 -19.55
N ALA A 45 -10.68 2.60 -18.50
CA ALA A 45 -10.28 2.32 -17.12
C ALA A 45 -10.09 0.82 -16.87
N GLN A 46 -11.00 -0.04 -17.34
CA GLN A 46 -10.88 -1.49 -17.17
C GLN A 46 -9.65 -2.05 -17.89
N PHE A 47 -9.38 -1.55 -19.09
CA PHE A 47 -8.16 -1.90 -19.82
C PHE A 47 -6.90 -1.47 -19.04
N ALA A 48 -6.87 -0.23 -18.54
CA ALA A 48 -5.74 0.28 -17.74
C ALA A 48 -5.54 -0.52 -16.45
N LEU A 49 -6.63 -0.86 -15.73
CA LEU A 49 -6.59 -1.74 -14.55
C LEU A 49 -6.00 -3.12 -14.89
N SER A 50 -6.43 -3.73 -16.00
CA SER A 50 -5.91 -5.03 -16.44
C SER A 50 -4.42 -4.99 -16.82
N SER A 51 -3.95 -3.83 -17.28
CA SER A 51 -2.56 -3.58 -17.63
C SER A 51 -1.72 -3.05 -16.45
N ASN A 52 -2.31 -2.99 -15.25
CA ASN A 52 -1.71 -2.44 -14.03
C ASN A 52 -1.23 -0.96 -14.16
N ASP A 53 -1.78 -0.21 -15.13
CA ASP A 53 -1.60 1.24 -15.24
C ASP A 53 -2.64 1.95 -14.38
N LEU A 54 -2.35 2.00 -13.08
CA LEU A 54 -3.27 2.49 -12.06
C LEU A 54 -3.48 4.01 -12.13
N VAL A 55 -2.50 4.74 -12.65
CA VAL A 55 -2.60 6.19 -12.86
C VAL A 55 -3.61 6.48 -13.96
N GLN A 56 -3.45 5.86 -15.13
CA GLN A 56 -4.42 6.02 -16.22
C GLN A 56 -5.79 5.47 -15.85
N ALA A 57 -5.85 4.34 -15.13
CA ALA A 57 -7.11 3.81 -14.64
C ALA A 57 -7.86 4.85 -13.79
N GLY A 58 -7.15 5.54 -12.88
CA GLY A 58 -7.71 6.63 -12.10
C GLY A 58 -8.21 7.78 -12.96
N ASP A 59 -7.43 8.21 -13.96
CA ASP A 59 -7.80 9.31 -14.87
C ASP A 59 -9.08 8.98 -15.67
N TYR A 60 -9.18 7.76 -16.19
CA TYR A 60 -10.35 7.30 -16.93
C TYR A 60 -11.57 7.10 -16.02
N LEU A 61 -11.39 6.64 -14.78
CA LEU A 61 -12.50 6.52 -13.82
C LEU A 61 -13.01 7.90 -13.38
N GLU A 62 -12.14 8.89 -13.22
CA GLU A 62 -12.54 10.27 -12.98
C GLU A 62 -13.27 10.89 -14.18
N LEU A 63 -12.85 10.56 -15.40
CA LEU A 63 -13.60 10.94 -16.61
C LEU A 63 -15.00 10.30 -16.64
N ALA A 64 -15.13 9.04 -16.21
CA ALA A 64 -16.43 8.39 -16.07
C ALA A 64 -17.29 9.07 -14.99
N LEU A 65 -16.70 9.41 -13.85
CA LEU A 65 -17.34 10.15 -12.76
C LEU A 65 -17.79 11.56 -13.17
N ALA A 66 -17.13 12.20 -14.14
CA ALA A 66 -17.59 13.49 -14.65
C ALA A 66 -18.97 13.40 -15.34
N THR A 67 -19.37 12.20 -15.77
CA THR A 67 -20.70 11.94 -16.35
C THR A 67 -21.72 11.55 -15.28
N ASP A 68 -21.30 10.77 -14.28
CA ASP A 68 -22.13 10.39 -13.12
C ASP A 68 -21.31 10.53 -11.81
N PRO A 69 -21.33 11.73 -11.18
CA PRO A 69 -20.49 12.01 -10.00
C PRO A 69 -20.90 11.25 -8.74
N ASP A 70 -22.11 10.72 -8.71
CA ASP A 70 -22.71 10.09 -7.54
C ASP A 70 -22.80 8.55 -7.67
N ASP A 71 -22.25 7.97 -8.74
CA ASP A 71 -22.12 6.53 -8.86
C ASP A 71 -21.13 6.00 -7.80
N LYS A 72 -21.67 5.29 -6.81
CA LYS A 72 -20.93 4.73 -5.67
C LYS A 72 -19.88 3.70 -6.09
N ASP A 73 -20.15 2.93 -7.14
CA ASP A 73 -19.23 1.91 -7.62
C ASP A 73 -18.08 2.55 -8.40
N LEU A 74 -18.36 3.57 -9.22
CA LEU A 74 -17.33 4.38 -9.87
C LEU A 74 -16.47 5.10 -8.82
N LEU A 75 -17.07 5.72 -7.80
CA LEU A 75 -16.34 6.37 -6.71
C LEU A 75 -15.43 5.37 -5.98
N GLN A 76 -15.93 4.18 -5.68
CA GLN A 76 -15.13 3.15 -5.00
C GLN A 76 -13.97 2.66 -5.87
N ASN A 77 -14.20 2.46 -7.16
CA ASN A 77 -13.17 2.03 -8.10
C ASN A 77 -12.12 3.13 -8.32
N ALA A 78 -12.54 4.39 -8.48
CA ALA A 78 -11.64 5.53 -8.64
C ALA A 78 -10.77 5.73 -7.40
N MET A 79 -11.38 5.70 -6.21
CA MET A 79 -10.67 5.75 -4.93
C MET A 79 -9.60 4.67 -4.85
N ARG A 80 -9.94 3.43 -5.23
CA ARG A 80 -9.00 2.30 -5.20
C ARG A 80 -7.87 2.48 -6.21
N ALA A 81 -8.18 2.85 -7.46
CA ALA A 81 -7.17 3.07 -8.50
C ALA A 81 -6.18 4.15 -8.07
N ARG A 82 -6.67 5.29 -7.58
CA ARG A 82 -5.84 6.37 -7.04
C ARG A 82 -5.00 5.90 -5.85
N LEU A 83 -5.59 5.17 -4.90
CA LEU A 83 -4.89 4.69 -3.70
C LEU A 83 -3.75 3.73 -4.07
N VAL A 84 -4.03 2.71 -4.87
CA VAL A 84 -3.02 1.70 -5.26
C VAL A 84 -1.98 2.31 -6.21
N GLY A 85 -2.38 3.29 -7.02
CA GLY A 85 -1.48 4.09 -7.85
C GLY A 85 -0.62 5.11 -7.08
N GLY A 86 -0.72 5.16 -5.75
CA GLY A 86 0.07 6.08 -4.91
C GLY A 86 -0.45 7.52 -4.87
N GLN A 87 -1.56 7.80 -5.53
CA GLN A 87 -2.24 9.10 -5.57
C GLN A 87 -3.17 9.24 -4.34
N VAL A 88 -2.56 9.12 -3.16
CA VAL A 88 -3.28 9.09 -1.87
C VAL A 88 -4.14 10.34 -1.63
N PRO A 89 -3.68 11.59 -1.91
CA PRO A 89 -4.51 12.77 -1.72
C PRO A 89 -5.81 12.73 -2.52
N GLN A 90 -5.76 12.32 -3.79
CA GLN A 90 -6.93 12.17 -4.65
C GLN A 90 -7.87 11.07 -4.11
N ALA A 91 -7.31 9.92 -3.72
CA ALA A 91 -8.09 8.86 -3.11
C ALA A 91 -8.83 9.32 -1.84
N VAL A 92 -8.19 10.16 -1.02
CA VAL A 92 -8.80 10.72 0.19
C VAL A 92 -9.97 11.65 -0.14
N GLU A 93 -9.87 12.49 -1.17
CA GLU A 93 -10.99 13.35 -1.58
C GLU A 93 -12.17 12.52 -2.10
N ILE A 94 -11.91 11.52 -2.95
CA ILE A 94 -12.94 10.60 -3.45
C ILE A 94 -13.59 9.83 -2.30
N ALA A 95 -12.79 9.36 -1.33
CA ALA A 95 -13.30 8.67 -0.14
C ALA A 95 -14.23 9.55 0.68
N ARG A 96 -13.94 10.86 0.82
CA ARG A 96 -14.83 11.82 1.50
C ARG A 96 -16.17 11.91 0.79
N ASN A 97 -16.18 11.97 -0.55
CA ASN A 97 -17.43 11.97 -1.30
C ASN A 97 -18.20 10.65 -1.08
N LEU A 98 -17.53 9.51 -1.25
CA LEU A 98 -18.13 8.18 -1.13
C LEU A 98 -18.81 7.93 0.23
N ILE A 99 -18.21 8.39 1.34
CA ILE A 99 -18.83 8.20 2.67
C ILE A 99 -20.07 9.07 2.89
N THR A 100 -20.29 10.15 2.12
CA THR A 100 -21.54 10.93 2.24
C THR A 100 -22.73 10.11 1.79
N GLN A 101 -22.52 9.23 0.81
CA GLN A 101 -23.57 8.39 0.22
C GLN A 101 -23.58 6.96 0.75
N THR A 102 -22.42 6.47 1.19
CA THR A 102 -22.24 5.15 1.79
C THR A 102 -21.48 5.29 3.12
N PRO A 103 -22.13 5.76 4.20
CA PRO A 103 -21.45 6.09 5.46
C PRO A 103 -20.74 4.91 6.14
N LYS A 104 -21.15 3.68 5.81
CA LYS A 104 -20.57 2.44 6.33
C LYS A 104 -19.55 1.80 5.37
N ASN A 105 -19.16 2.48 4.28
CA ASN A 105 -18.19 1.94 3.32
C ASN A 105 -16.87 1.63 4.04
N GLN A 106 -16.48 0.36 4.00
CA GLN A 106 -15.34 -0.14 4.76
C GLN A 106 -14.00 0.42 4.26
N GLN A 107 -13.79 0.44 2.95
CA GLN A 107 -12.52 0.87 2.35
C GLN A 107 -12.33 2.38 2.51
N ALA A 108 -13.37 3.16 2.25
CA ALA A 108 -13.34 4.61 2.42
C ALA A 108 -13.17 5.01 3.89
N GLY A 109 -13.92 4.36 4.79
CA GLY A 109 -13.80 4.60 6.23
C GLY A 109 -12.40 4.31 6.76
N LEU A 110 -11.78 3.20 6.35
CA LEU A 110 -10.42 2.86 6.73
C LEU A 110 -9.39 3.86 6.20
N LEU A 111 -9.48 4.23 4.91
CA LEU A 111 -8.58 5.22 4.31
C LEU A 111 -8.67 6.57 5.05
N LEU A 112 -9.88 7.03 5.35
CA LEU A 112 -10.10 8.29 6.07
C LEU A 112 -9.66 8.22 7.54
N ALA A 113 -9.76 7.04 8.17
CA ALA A 113 -9.23 6.80 9.50
C ALA A 113 -7.71 6.92 9.51
N ILE A 114 -7.01 6.24 8.58
CA ILE A 114 -5.55 6.30 8.45
C ILE A 114 -5.10 7.73 8.12
N ASN A 115 -5.72 8.40 7.14
CA ASN A 115 -5.39 9.79 6.82
C ASN A 115 -5.65 10.76 7.99
N SER A 116 -6.64 10.49 8.83
CA SER A 116 -6.87 11.29 10.04
C SER A 116 -5.84 10.98 11.12
N PHE A 117 -5.42 9.72 11.24
CA PHE A 117 -4.36 9.28 12.15
C PHE A 117 -3.02 9.92 11.80
N GLU A 118 -2.61 9.88 10.53
CA GLU A 118 -1.37 10.49 10.02
C GLU A 118 -1.30 12.00 10.32
N ALA A 119 -2.46 12.66 10.29
CA ALA A 119 -2.56 14.08 10.60
C ALA A 119 -2.77 14.38 12.10
N GLY A 120 -2.57 13.40 13.00
CA GLY A 120 -2.72 13.57 14.45
C GLY A 120 -4.17 13.75 14.94
N ARG A 121 -5.17 13.60 14.06
CA ARG A 121 -6.60 13.78 14.38
C ARG A 121 -7.24 12.48 14.88
N TYR A 122 -6.74 11.94 15.99
CA TYR A 122 -7.13 10.62 16.50
C TYR A 122 -8.64 10.50 16.82
N ALA A 123 -9.26 11.53 17.38
CA ALA A 123 -10.71 11.52 17.63
C ALA A 123 -11.51 11.39 16.31
N ARG A 124 -11.06 12.06 15.24
CA ARG A 124 -11.68 11.95 13.92
C ARG A 124 -11.42 10.58 13.30
N ALA A 125 -10.22 10.03 13.44
CA ALA A 125 -9.89 8.68 13.00
C ALA A 125 -10.81 7.64 13.65
N GLY A 126 -10.99 7.73 14.98
CA GLY A 126 -11.89 6.86 15.73
C GLY A 126 -13.32 6.87 15.19
N ARG A 127 -13.89 8.05 14.90
CA ARG A 127 -15.24 8.17 14.32
C ARG A 127 -15.38 7.46 12.97
N TYR A 128 -14.35 7.45 12.13
CA TYR A 128 -14.39 6.72 10.87
C TYR A 128 -14.33 5.20 11.11
N LEU A 129 -13.47 4.75 12.03
CA LEU A 129 -13.41 3.35 12.43
C LEU A 129 -14.72 2.87 13.03
N ASP A 130 -15.39 3.66 13.87
CA ASP A 130 -16.66 3.28 14.51
C ASP A 130 -17.81 3.08 13.51
N ARG A 131 -17.85 3.90 12.46
CA ARG A 131 -18.96 3.92 11.48
C ARG A 131 -18.84 2.86 10.39
N MET A 132 -17.62 2.47 10.03
CA MET A 132 -17.41 1.53 8.92
C MET A 132 -17.93 0.12 9.24
N ASN A 133 -18.37 -0.60 8.20
CA ASN A 133 -18.74 -2.00 8.34
C ASN A 133 -17.55 -2.85 8.82
N LYS A 134 -17.80 -3.74 9.79
CA LYS A 134 -16.77 -4.59 10.43
C LYS A 134 -16.53 -5.90 9.66
N GLY A 135 -16.24 -5.80 8.36
CA GLY A 135 -15.86 -6.95 7.55
C GLY A 135 -14.54 -7.59 8.03
N PRO A 136 -14.16 -8.77 7.50
CA PRO A 136 -12.97 -9.51 7.95
C PRO A 136 -11.69 -8.66 7.98
N MET A 137 -11.44 -7.86 6.95
CA MET A 137 -10.27 -6.97 6.90
C MET A 137 -10.34 -5.87 7.96
N ALA A 138 -11.51 -5.25 8.19
CA ALA A 138 -11.65 -4.24 9.24
C ALA A 138 -11.41 -4.84 10.63
N ARG A 139 -11.90 -6.06 10.89
CA ARG A 139 -11.65 -6.76 12.16
C ARG A 139 -10.17 -7.06 12.42
N LEU A 140 -9.37 -7.17 11.37
CA LEU A 140 -7.92 -7.30 11.46
C LEU A 140 -7.23 -5.96 11.70
N LEU A 141 -7.55 -4.95 10.90
CA LEU A 141 -6.78 -3.70 10.84
C LEU A 141 -7.16 -2.74 11.96
N GLU A 142 -8.44 -2.64 12.30
CA GLU A 142 -8.95 -1.67 13.27
C GLU A 142 -8.33 -1.81 14.66
N PRO A 143 -8.25 -3.00 15.28
CA PRO A 143 -7.66 -3.13 16.61
C PRO A 143 -6.20 -2.68 16.66
N ASN A 144 -5.44 -2.96 15.59
CA ASN A 144 -4.06 -2.52 15.44
C ASN A 144 -3.97 -0.99 15.29
N ILE A 145 -4.88 -0.38 14.53
CA ILE A 145 -4.94 1.09 14.42
C ILE A 145 -5.26 1.73 15.77
N ARG A 146 -6.19 1.12 16.53
CA ARG A 146 -6.57 1.60 17.86
C ARG A 146 -5.43 1.52 18.87
N LEU A 147 -4.57 0.51 18.78
CA LEU A 147 -3.39 0.38 19.64
C LEU A 147 -2.51 1.62 19.47
N TRP A 148 -2.15 1.93 18.23
CA TRP A 148 -1.31 3.08 17.93
C TRP A 148 -2.01 4.43 18.23
N MET A 149 -3.34 4.51 18.09
CA MET A 149 -4.10 5.67 18.58
C MET A 149 -4.05 5.81 20.11
N ALA A 150 -4.00 4.72 20.87
CA ALA A 150 -3.85 4.75 22.32
C ALA A 150 -2.44 5.19 22.71
N VAL A 151 -1.42 4.60 22.06
CA VAL A 151 0.00 4.97 22.23
C VAL A 151 0.22 6.46 21.94
N ALA A 152 -0.31 6.96 20.82
CA ALA A 152 -0.16 8.38 20.44
C ALA A 152 -0.84 9.36 21.38
N ARG A 153 -1.86 8.92 22.13
CA ARG A 153 -2.56 9.75 23.12
C ARG A 153 -1.96 9.62 24.52
N THR A 154 -0.95 8.77 24.71
CA THR A 154 -0.24 8.54 25.99
C THR A 154 -1.23 8.18 27.11
N ARG A 155 -2.16 7.27 26.81
CA ARG A 155 -3.17 6.77 27.76
C ARG A 155 -2.90 5.31 28.07
N ASP A 156 -2.15 5.05 29.14
CA ASP A 156 -1.67 3.71 29.46
C ASP A 156 -2.80 2.69 29.64
N ASP A 157 -3.91 3.09 30.28
CA ASP A 157 -5.10 2.24 30.42
C ASP A 157 -5.71 1.85 29.06
N ASP A 158 -5.81 2.81 28.12
CA ASP A 158 -6.30 2.56 26.75
C ASP A 158 -5.34 1.62 25.99
N VAL A 159 -4.02 1.76 26.21
CA VAL A 159 -3.00 0.91 25.60
C VAL A 159 -3.15 -0.52 26.10
N GLN A 160 -3.21 -0.72 27.42
CA GLN A 160 -3.34 -2.04 28.03
C GLN A 160 -4.67 -2.71 27.66
N ALA A 161 -5.76 -1.97 27.59
CA ALA A 161 -7.05 -2.47 27.11
C ALA A 161 -6.95 -2.98 25.66
N THR A 162 -6.28 -2.22 24.79
CA THR A 162 -6.13 -2.60 23.38
C THR A 162 -5.18 -3.77 23.19
N ILE A 163 -4.08 -3.83 23.94
CA ILE A 163 -3.17 -5.00 23.97
C ILE A 163 -3.93 -6.25 24.41
N SER A 164 -4.72 -6.14 25.48
CA SER A 164 -5.53 -7.25 26.00
C SER A 164 -6.55 -7.74 24.96
N GLN A 165 -7.16 -6.82 24.20
CA GLN A 165 -8.05 -7.17 23.10
C GLN A 165 -7.31 -7.89 21.97
N LEU A 166 -6.13 -7.40 21.57
CA LEU A 166 -5.31 -8.00 20.52
C LEU A 166 -4.82 -9.40 20.89
N ARG A 167 -4.44 -9.63 22.15
CA ARG A 167 -4.04 -10.95 22.66
C ARG A 167 -5.17 -11.98 22.61
N ARG A 168 -6.41 -11.55 22.80
CA ARG A 168 -7.60 -12.42 22.70
C ARG A 168 -8.05 -12.67 21.27
N ALA A 169 -7.66 -11.82 20.32
CA ALA A 169 -8.04 -11.97 18.93
C ALA A 169 -7.19 -13.06 18.25
N ALA A 170 -7.82 -14.16 17.83
CA ALA A 170 -7.12 -15.26 17.17
C ALA A 170 -6.77 -14.98 15.69
N ALA A 171 -7.42 -13.98 15.06
CA ALA A 171 -7.22 -13.70 13.65
C ALA A 171 -5.87 -13.00 13.42
N PHE A 172 -5.01 -13.61 12.61
CA PHE A 172 -3.68 -13.11 12.23
C PHE A 172 -2.80 -12.72 13.43
N THR A 173 -2.71 -13.61 14.41
CA THR A 173 -1.89 -13.46 15.62
C THR A 173 -0.48 -12.93 15.35
N PRO A 174 0.29 -13.37 14.32
CA PRO A 174 1.62 -12.82 14.07
C PRO A 174 1.65 -11.30 13.86
N ILE A 175 0.66 -10.74 13.15
CA ILE A 175 0.60 -9.29 12.88
C ILE A 175 0.25 -8.56 14.18
N SER A 176 -0.80 -9.01 14.87
CA SER A 176 -1.26 -8.37 16.10
C SER A 176 -0.18 -8.40 17.19
N MET A 177 0.47 -9.55 17.38
CA MET A 177 1.52 -9.70 18.39
C MET A 177 2.78 -8.93 18.05
N LEU A 178 3.13 -8.79 16.77
CA LEU A 178 4.19 -7.89 16.33
C LEU A 178 3.91 -6.44 16.75
N GLN A 179 2.68 -5.95 16.57
CA GLN A 179 2.33 -4.57 16.97
C GLN A 179 2.36 -4.39 18.48
N VAL A 180 1.82 -5.37 19.22
CA VAL A 180 1.87 -5.40 20.70
C VAL A 180 3.32 -5.37 21.18
N ALA A 181 4.19 -6.23 20.64
CA ALA A 181 5.57 -6.32 21.07
C ALA A 181 6.33 -5.00 20.86
N ARG A 182 6.14 -4.36 19.70
CA ARG A 182 6.75 -3.05 19.41
C ARG A 182 6.22 -1.93 20.31
N ALA A 183 4.93 -1.95 20.65
CA ALA A 183 4.36 -0.98 21.58
C ALA A 183 4.92 -1.16 23.00
N LEU A 184 5.07 -2.41 23.46
CA LEU A 184 5.65 -2.74 24.76
C LEU A 184 7.14 -2.41 24.82
N GLU A 185 7.88 -2.68 23.74
CA GLU A 185 9.28 -2.29 23.60
C GLU A 185 9.46 -0.76 23.73
N LEU A 186 8.62 0.02 23.05
CA LEU A 186 8.63 1.49 23.17
C LEU A 186 8.29 1.99 24.58
N ALA A 187 7.47 1.24 25.32
CA ALA A 187 7.13 1.52 26.71
C ALA A 187 8.22 1.04 27.70
N GLY A 188 9.24 0.31 27.23
CA GLY A 188 10.29 -0.27 28.07
C GLY A 188 9.91 -1.59 28.74
N ASP A 189 8.74 -2.16 28.45
CA ASP A 189 8.33 -3.47 28.93
C ASP A 189 8.90 -4.57 28.02
N LEU A 190 10.18 -4.89 28.23
CA LEU A 190 10.89 -5.90 27.45
C LEU A 190 10.36 -7.32 27.73
N ALA A 191 9.89 -7.60 28.94
CA ALA A 191 9.32 -8.90 29.27
C ALA A 191 8.00 -9.15 28.51
N GLY A 192 7.13 -8.14 28.47
CA GLY A 192 5.90 -8.19 27.67
C GLY A 192 6.18 -8.22 26.16
N ALA A 193 7.22 -7.51 25.71
CA ALA A 193 7.66 -7.56 24.32
C ALA A 193 8.15 -8.96 23.91
N ASP A 194 8.97 -9.60 24.75
CA ASP A 194 9.41 -10.99 24.57
C ASP A 194 8.21 -11.95 24.45
N GLU A 195 7.28 -11.89 25.41
CA GLU A 195 6.08 -12.74 25.40
C GLU A 195 5.26 -12.57 24.11
N ALA A 196 5.09 -11.33 23.65
CA ALA A 196 4.34 -11.03 22.44
C ALA A 196 5.07 -11.53 21.19
N TYR A 197 6.37 -11.26 21.04
CA TYR A 197 7.15 -11.78 19.91
C TYR A 197 7.16 -13.31 19.88
N GLU A 198 7.37 -13.98 21.00
CA GLU A 198 7.31 -15.44 21.04
C GLU A 198 5.93 -15.99 20.68
N THR A 199 4.86 -15.35 21.14
CA THR A 199 3.49 -15.74 20.81
C THR A 199 3.22 -15.56 19.31
N GLY A 200 3.68 -14.47 18.72
CA GLY A 200 3.63 -14.26 17.27
C GLY A 200 4.43 -15.31 16.50
N ALA A 201 5.62 -15.66 16.98
CA ALA A 201 6.47 -16.69 16.37
C ALA A 201 5.82 -18.08 16.42
N ARG A 202 5.29 -18.48 17.58
CA ARG A 202 4.54 -19.75 17.76
C ARG A 202 3.31 -19.84 16.87
N ALA A 203 2.69 -18.69 16.56
CA ALA A 203 1.57 -18.61 15.62
C ALA A 203 1.99 -18.59 14.13
N GLY A 204 3.24 -18.96 13.81
CA GLY A 204 3.76 -19.02 12.45
C GLY A 204 4.41 -17.73 11.96
N GLY A 205 4.60 -16.73 12.83
CA GLY A 205 5.21 -15.45 12.47
C GLY A 205 6.58 -15.56 11.83
N ALA A 206 7.38 -16.55 12.24
CA ALA A 206 8.71 -16.79 11.70
C ALA A 206 8.74 -17.16 10.20
N GLY A 207 7.58 -17.51 9.60
CA GLY A 207 7.47 -17.72 8.15
C GLY A 207 7.29 -16.43 7.33
N TYR A 208 7.24 -15.26 7.97
CA TYR A 208 7.01 -13.98 7.29
C TYR A 208 8.18 -13.01 7.48
N PHE A 209 8.73 -12.52 6.38
CA PHE A 209 9.83 -11.54 6.36
C PHE A 209 9.62 -10.36 7.35
N PHE A 210 8.46 -9.71 7.30
CA PHE A 210 8.20 -8.51 8.11
C PHE A 210 8.31 -8.80 9.62
N PHE A 211 7.93 -10.00 10.04
CA PHE A 211 7.96 -10.42 11.43
C PHE A 211 9.39 -10.72 11.86
N VAL A 212 10.10 -11.54 11.07
CA VAL A 212 11.51 -11.90 11.31
C VAL A 212 12.40 -10.66 11.35
N ASN A 213 12.23 -9.75 10.39
CA ASN A 213 12.99 -8.50 10.34
C ASN A 213 12.81 -7.67 11.61
N ALA A 214 11.57 -7.50 12.09
CA ALA A 214 11.29 -6.76 13.31
C ALA A 214 11.79 -7.49 14.56
N TYR A 215 11.53 -8.79 14.66
CA TYR A 215 11.85 -9.57 15.85
C TYR A 215 13.36 -9.70 16.01
N GLY A 216 14.09 -9.99 14.93
CA GLY A 216 15.55 -10.00 14.95
C GLY A 216 16.14 -8.65 15.33
N ALA A 217 15.59 -7.53 14.81
CA ALA A 217 16.08 -6.20 15.17
C ALA A 217 15.83 -5.88 16.64
N TYR A 218 14.73 -6.38 17.21
CA TYR A 218 14.46 -6.30 18.65
C TYR A 218 15.45 -7.14 19.47
N LEU A 219 15.74 -8.37 19.05
CA LEU A 219 16.76 -9.22 19.67
C LEU A 219 18.14 -8.56 19.64
N GLU A 220 18.53 -7.95 18.51
CA GLU A 220 19.74 -7.13 18.39
C GLU A 220 19.75 -5.99 19.41
N ARG A 221 18.67 -5.20 19.51
CA ARG A 221 18.57 -4.04 20.42
C ARG A 221 18.65 -4.42 21.89
N LYS A 222 18.10 -5.57 22.29
CA LYS A 222 18.18 -6.06 23.68
C LYS A 222 19.49 -6.82 23.99
N GLY A 223 20.38 -6.98 23.00
CA GLY A 223 21.68 -7.64 23.16
C GLY A 223 21.69 -9.15 22.93
N ASP A 224 20.56 -9.75 22.52
CA ASP A 224 20.46 -11.18 22.19
C ASP A 224 20.91 -11.44 20.74
N THR A 225 22.21 -11.27 20.50
CA THR A 225 22.79 -11.41 19.15
C THR A 225 22.78 -12.85 18.65
N LEU A 226 22.84 -13.84 19.56
CA LEU A 226 22.74 -15.26 19.21
C LEU A 226 21.32 -15.62 18.77
N GLY A 227 20.30 -15.16 19.51
CA GLY A 227 18.91 -15.33 19.12
C GLY A 227 18.59 -14.65 17.79
N ALA A 228 19.06 -13.40 17.61
CA ALA A 228 18.91 -12.67 16.35
C ALA A 228 19.54 -13.40 15.16
N ARG A 229 20.79 -13.88 15.32
CA ARG A 229 21.52 -14.62 14.28
C ARG A 229 20.74 -15.86 13.88
N LYS A 230 20.37 -16.70 14.85
CA LYS A 230 19.62 -17.93 14.59
C LYS A 230 18.32 -17.65 13.85
N LEU A 231 17.55 -16.65 14.28
CA LEU A 231 16.29 -16.28 13.64
C LEU A 231 16.48 -15.84 12.18
N TYR A 232 17.55 -15.09 11.89
CA TYR A 232 17.87 -14.66 10.53
C TYR A 232 18.38 -15.79 9.63
N GLU A 233 19.25 -16.67 10.16
CA GLU A 233 19.75 -17.85 9.46
C GLU A 233 18.60 -18.82 9.14
N ASP A 234 17.76 -19.16 10.13
CA ASP A 234 16.60 -20.03 9.95
C ASP A 234 15.66 -19.51 8.84
N TYR A 235 15.43 -18.19 8.78
CA TYR A 235 14.62 -17.58 7.72
C TYR A 235 15.34 -17.62 6.36
N HIS A 236 16.64 -17.31 6.33
CA HIS A 236 17.43 -17.30 5.10
C HIS A 236 17.52 -18.69 4.45
N ASP A 237 17.70 -19.74 5.25
CA ASP A 237 17.87 -21.11 4.77
C ASP A 237 16.57 -21.74 4.24
N THR A 238 15.42 -21.23 4.70
CA THR A 238 14.10 -21.76 4.37
C THR A 238 13.34 -20.93 3.32
N HIS A 239 13.84 -19.75 2.96
CA HIS A 239 13.17 -18.82 2.04
C HIS A 239 14.13 -18.25 0.99
N LEU A 240 13.58 -17.56 -0.01
CA LEU A 240 14.41 -16.77 -0.93
C LEU A 240 15.14 -15.66 -0.18
N THR A 241 16.39 -15.43 -0.59
CA THR A 241 17.26 -14.37 -0.06
C THR A 241 16.56 -13.02 -0.03
N HIS A 242 16.47 -12.41 1.16
CA HIS A 242 15.88 -11.10 1.36
C HIS A 242 16.97 -10.10 1.81
N PRO A 243 17.18 -8.95 1.11
CA PRO A 243 18.28 -8.03 1.39
C PRO A 243 18.37 -7.54 2.84
N HIS A 244 17.22 -7.26 3.47
CA HIS A 244 17.17 -6.86 4.88
C HIS A 244 17.61 -7.94 5.87
N ILE A 245 17.40 -9.23 5.55
CA ILE A 245 17.85 -10.35 6.39
C ILE A 245 19.36 -10.50 6.27
N LEU A 246 19.91 -10.42 5.05
CA LEU A 246 21.36 -10.38 4.84
C LEU A 246 22.01 -9.18 5.54
N ALA A 247 21.36 -8.01 5.49
CA ALA A 247 21.84 -6.84 6.22
C ALA A 247 21.84 -7.08 7.74
N GLY A 248 20.86 -7.81 8.28
CA GLY A 248 20.86 -8.23 9.69
C GLY A 248 22.04 -9.15 10.04
N LEU A 249 22.26 -10.19 9.23
CA LEU A 249 23.41 -11.10 9.41
C LEU A 249 24.74 -10.36 9.34
N SER A 250 24.90 -9.48 8.35
CA SER A 250 26.11 -8.66 8.18
C SER A 250 26.35 -7.71 9.36
N ARG A 251 25.29 -7.08 9.93
CA ARG A 251 25.43 -6.28 11.15
C ARG A 251 25.93 -7.12 12.32
N LEU A 252 25.36 -8.31 12.51
CA LEU A 252 25.75 -9.23 13.58
C LEU A 252 27.18 -9.76 13.42
N GLU A 253 27.69 -9.88 12.20
CA GLU A 253 29.09 -10.25 11.92
C GLU A 253 30.07 -9.12 12.19
N THR A 254 29.71 -7.91 11.80
CA THR A 254 30.59 -6.72 11.89
C THR A 254 30.50 -6.00 13.23
N GLY A 255 29.55 -6.39 14.10
CA GLY A 255 29.28 -5.69 15.35
C GLY A 255 28.66 -4.30 15.15
N ALA A 256 28.02 -4.06 14.00
CA ALA A 256 27.34 -2.81 13.72
C ALA A 256 26.10 -2.63 14.64
N PRO A 257 25.72 -1.39 14.97
CA PRO A 257 24.60 -1.14 15.87
C PRO A 257 23.27 -1.63 15.28
N ALA A 258 22.39 -2.09 16.17
CA ALA A 258 21.05 -2.54 15.82
C ALA A 258 20.21 -1.39 15.20
N PRO A 259 19.27 -1.69 14.29
CA PRO A 259 18.37 -0.67 13.76
C PRO A 259 17.50 -0.06 14.86
N GLU A 260 17.41 1.27 14.89
CA GLU A 260 16.58 1.98 15.87
C GLU A 260 15.09 1.68 15.69
N LEU A 261 14.37 1.55 16.81
CA LEU A 261 12.92 1.54 16.81
C LEU A 261 12.39 2.97 16.86
N SER A 262 11.86 3.46 15.73
CA SER A 262 11.29 4.82 15.67
C SER A 262 10.18 5.02 16.71
N ARG A 263 10.25 6.10 17.50
CA ARG A 263 9.18 6.49 18.42
C ARG A 263 7.98 7.13 17.72
N ALA A 264 8.11 7.43 16.42
CA ALA A 264 7.08 8.10 15.65
C ALA A 264 5.93 7.12 15.36
N VAL A 265 4.74 7.44 15.87
CA VAL A 265 3.58 6.53 15.81
C VAL A 265 3.10 6.30 14.36
N ASN A 266 3.29 7.26 13.47
CA ASN A 266 3.08 7.10 12.03
C ASN A 266 4.04 6.07 11.40
N ALA A 267 5.32 6.09 11.76
CA ALA A 267 6.29 5.10 11.30
C ALA A 267 5.92 3.69 11.80
N GLN A 268 5.41 3.59 13.02
CA GLN A 268 4.95 2.33 13.59
C GLN A 268 3.68 1.79 12.91
N MET A 269 2.70 2.67 12.67
CA MET A 269 1.50 2.33 11.89
C MET A 269 1.86 1.89 10.47
N ALA A 270 2.79 2.60 9.82
CA ALA A 270 3.27 2.25 8.49
C ALA A 270 3.96 0.89 8.49
N TYR A 271 4.78 0.57 9.50
CA TYR A 271 5.44 -0.74 9.61
C TYR A 271 4.43 -1.90 9.65
N ALA A 272 3.26 -1.69 10.26
CA ALA A 272 2.18 -2.68 10.29
C ALA A 272 1.63 -3.04 8.90
N PHE A 273 1.76 -2.13 7.93
CA PHE A 273 1.09 -2.22 6.62
C PHE A 273 2.03 -2.06 5.42
N SER A 274 3.31 -1.78 5.64
CA SER A 274 4.28 -1.59 4.57
C SER A 274 4.70 -2.93 3.96
N ARG A 275 4.63 -3.03 2.64
CA ARG A 275 5.47 -3.98 1.88
C ARG A 275 6.89 -3.43 1.90
N GLY A 276 7.68 -3.76 2.92
CA GLY A 276 9.15 -3.75 2.88
C GLY A 276 9.84 -2.58 2.16
N ARG A 277 9.29 -1.36 2.21
CA ARG A 277 9.93 -0.16 1.67
C ARG A 277 10.26 0.72 2.86
N SER A 278 11.45 0.51 3.42
CA SER A 278 12.05 1.48 4.31
C SER A 278 12.34 2.74 3.51
N ASP A 279 11.88 3.89 4.00
CA ASP A 279 12.36 5.19 3.58
C ASP A 279 13.90 5.20 3.71
N GLY A 280 14.54 5.22 2.55
CA GLY A 280 15.99 5.08 2.39
C GLY A 280 16.43 5.01 0.94
N ALA A 281 15.54 5.24 -0.02
CA ALA A 281 15.95 5.49 -1.40
C ALA A 281 16.40 6.95 -1.48
N GLU A 282 17.71 7.15 -1.45
CA GLU A 282 18.34 8.30 -2.07
C GLU A 282 17.65 8.59 -3.41
N LYS A 283 17.36 9.87 -3.64
CA LYS A 283 17.03 10.35 -4.98
C LYS A 283 18.13 9.86 -5.93
N PRO A 284 17.81 9.13 -7.02
CA PRO A 284 18.80 8.95 -8.07
C PRO A 284 19.13 10.33 -8.68
N PRO A 285 20.37 10.51 -9.17
CA PRO A 285 20.84 11.77 -9.73
C PRO A 285 19.98 12.29 -10.89
#